data_AF-A0A2Z6SN67-F1
#
_entry.id   AF-A0A2Z6SN67-F1
#
_cell.length_a   1.000
_cell.length_b   1.000
_cell.length_c   1.000
_cell.angle_alpha   90.00
_cell.angle_beta   90.00
_cell.angle_gamma   90.00
#
_symmetry.space_group_name_H-M   'P 1'
#
loop_
_entity.id
_entity.type
_entity.pdbx_description
1 polymer ?
#
loop_
_entity_poly.entity_id
_entity_poly.type
_entity_poly.pdbx_seq_one_letter_code
_entity_poly.pdbx_strand_id
1 'polypeptide(L)'
;MSLIRSNINGQTSWNPSELAQVLNFLDDNFDKWYNNNYNLCVKAKEATDVMWDAQSIYNKVHSLFCIVGEYLESGKKSTACTIIWEHAEIYEIVKRIYLKTKKRMKEEEQKVARIHKSNGHIDKILNADQITIEARIDRPCSIETIINLCDVKTQEVNNSATKSLEKVEAEYKERIGQISQYQSELIKQINETKRMINVTNQMVEDFRKF
;
A
#
# COMPACT_ATOMS: atom_id res chain seq x y z
N MET A 1 9.16 2.76 -55.75
CA MET A 1 8.62 1.43 -55.40
C MET A 1 9.80 0.47 -55.45
N SER A 2 10.40 0.07 -54.34
CA SER A 2 9.84 -0.85 -53.35
C SER A 2 10.47 -0.58 -51.97
N LEU A 3 9.62 -0.42 -50.96
CA LEU A 3 9.96 -0.31 -49.55
C LEU A 3 10.61 -1.61 -49.06
N ILE A 4 11.84 -1.52 -48.57
CA ILE A 4 12.44 -2.56 -47.74
C ILE A 4 11.71 -2.52 -46.40
N ARG A 5 10.71 -3.40 -46.22
CA ARG A 5 10.20 -3.74 -44.88
C ARG A 5 11.29 -4.55 -44.19
N SER A 6 12.11 -3.89 -43.39
CA SER A 6 12.93 -4.55 -42.38
C SER A 6 12.00 -5.17 -41.35
N ASN A 7 12.01 -6.50 -41.32
CA ASN A 7 11.26 -7.31 -40.38
C ASN A 7 11.95 -7.23 -39.01
N ILE A 8 11.60 -6.22 -38.21
CA ILE A 8 12.06 -6.10 -36.80
C ILE A 8 11.21 -7.04 -35.95
N ASN A 9 11.46 -8.34 -36.08
CA ASN A 9 11.08 -9.34 -35.08
C ASN A 9 12.36 -9.96 -34.54
N GLY A 10 13.19 -9.12 -33.90
CA GLY A 10 14.32 -9.58 -33.11
C GLY A 10 13.80 -10.08 -31.77
N GLN A 11 13.46 -11.37 -31.68
CA GLN A 11 13.30 -12.02 -30.40
C GLN A 11 14.69 -12.04 -29.76
N THR A 12 14.96 -11.07 -28.88
CA THR A 12 16.24 -10.91 -28.19
C THR A 12 16.48 -12.16 -27.35
N SER A 13 17.34 -13.06 -27.84
CA SER A 13 17.75 -14.23 -27.09
C SER A 13 18.48 -13.74 -25.83
N TRP A 14 18.02 -14.19 -24.66
CA TRP A 14 18.65 -13.82 -23.39
C TRP A 14 19.97 -14.57 -23.27
N ASN A 15 21.10 -13.89 -23.43
CA ASN A 15 22.40 -14.49 -23.20
C ASN A 15 22.53 -14.85 -21.71
N PRO A 16 22.80 -16.12 -21.36
CA PRO A 16 22.90 -16.55 -19.97
C PRO A 16 23.98 -15.82 -19.17
N SER A 17 25.12 -15.49 -19.78
CA SER A 17 26.24 -14.82 -19.09
C SER A 17 25.91 -13.36 -18.78
N GLU A 18 25.34 -12.64 -19.74
CA GLU A 18 24.88 -11.26 -19.54
C GLU A 18 23.75 -11.20 -18.50
N LEU A 19 22.82 -12.16 -18.54
CA LEU A 19 21.76 -12.25 -17.54
C LEU A 19 22.33 -12.54 -16.15
N ALA A 20 23.31 -13.43 -16.03
CA ALA A 20 23.99 -13.70 -14.76
C ALA A 20 24.72 -12.45 -14.23
N GLN A 21 25.39 -11.67 -15.08
CA GLN A 21 26.02 -10.41 -14.70
C GLN A 21 25.02 -9.40 -14.12
N VAL A 22 23.88 -9.22 -14.80
CA VAL A 22 22.80 -8.36 -14.31
C VAL A 22 22.28 -8.86 -12.97
N LEU A 23 21.99 -10.15 -12.84
CA LEU A 23 21.48 -10.73 -11.59
C LEU A 23 22.47 -10.61 -10.44
N ASN A 24 23.77 -10.80 -10.68
CA ASN A 24 24.81 -10.61 -9.67
C ASN A 24 24.88 -9.14 -9.22
N PHE A 25 24.83 -8.19 -10.16
CA PHE A 25 24.79 -6.76 -9.81
C PHE A 25 23.59 -6.41 -8.90
N LEU A 26 22.43 -7.01 -9.17
CA LEU A 26 21.23 -6.84 -8.34
C LEU A 26 21.39 -7.47 -6.95
N ASP A 27 22.00 -8.65 -6.85
CA ASP A 27 22.26 -9.33 -5.57
C ASP A 27 23.27 -8.54 -4.70
N ASP A 28 24.33 -8.01 -5.32
CA ASP A 28 25.34 -7.16 -4.65
C ASP A 28 24.74 -5.83 -4.16
N ASN A 29 23.72 -5.34 -4.86
CA ASN A 29 23.00 -4.12 -4.50
C ASN A 29 21.60 -4.42 -3.92
N PHE A 30 21.44 -5.57 -3.25
CA PHE A 30 20.15 -6.08 -2.78
C PHE A 30 19.34 -5.05 -1.96
N ASP A 31 19.99 -4.26 -1.11
CA ASP A 31 19.30 -3.25 -0.31
C ASP A 31 18.62 -2.17 -1.15
N LYS A 32 19.27 -1.77 -2.25
CA LYS A 32 18.68 -0.82 -3.19
C LYS A 32 17.61 -1.51 -4.03
N TRP A 33 17.83 -2.77 -4.41
CA TRP A 33 16.88 -3.58 -5.17
C TRP A 33 15.54 -3.71 -4.44
N TYR A 34 15.59 -4.07 -3.16
CA TYR A 34 14.41 -4.27 -2.32
C TYR A 34 13.56 -3.00 -2.19
N ASN A 35 14.21 -1.83 -2.14
CA ASN A 35 13.51 -0.55 -1.97
C ASN A 35 13.07 0.09 -3.29
N ASN A 36 13.82 -0.10 -4.38
CA ASN A 36 13.52 0.49 -5.68
C ASN A 36 14.10 -0.39 -6.81
N ASN A 37 13.31 -1.38 -7.21
CA ASN A 37 13.67 -2.40 -8.18
C ASN A 37 13.92 -1.82 -9.59
N TYR A 38 13.00 -1.00 -10.11
CA TYR A 38 13.14 -0.45 -11.47
C TYR A 38 14.37 0.45 -11.63
N ASN A 39 14.61 1.36 -10.68
CA ASN A 39 15.78 2.25 -10.74
C ASN A 39 17.09 1.44 -10.69
N LEU A 40 17.11 0.34 -9.94
CA LEU A 40 18.29 -0.51 -9.94
C LEU A 40 18.49 -1.26 -11.27
N CYS A 41 17.42 -1.60 -12.01
CA CYS A 41 17.55 -2.11 -13.38
C CYS A 41 18.20 -1.08 -14.32
N VAL A 42 17.88 0.22 -14.17
CA VAL A 42 18.53 1.29 -14.94
C VAL A 42 20.03 1.31 -14.66
N LYS A 43 20.42 1.25 -13.38
CA LYS A 43 21.83 1.20 -12.97
C LYS A 43 22.53 -0.09 -13.39
N ALA A 44 21.82 -1.21 -13.38
CA ALA A 44 22.34 -2.50 -13.82
C ALA A 44 22.68 -2.45 -15.31
N LYS A 45 21.81 -1.85 -16.15
CA LYS A 45 22.08 -1.61 -17.56
C LYS A 45 23.36 -0.79 -17.75
N GLU A 46 23.49 0.32 -17.02
CA GLU A 46 24.69 1.18 -17.08
C GLU A 46 25.97 0.46 -16.64
N ALA A 47 25.88 -0.45 -15.66
CA ALA A 47 27.04 -1.13 -15.09
C ALA A 47 27.47 -2.39 -15.85
N THR A 48 26.55 -3.05 -16.56
CA THR A 48 26.81 -4.33 -17.24
C THR A 48 26.94 -4.20 -18.75
N ASP A 49 26.72 -3.01 -19.31
CA ASP A 49 26.79 -2.70 -20.75
C ASP A 49 25.95 -3.65 -21.62
N VAL A 50 24.84 -4.17 -21.07
CA VAL A 50 23.94 -5.07 -21.79
C VAL A 50 23.03 -4.30 -22.75
N MET A 51 22.71 -4.93 -23.87
CA MET A 51 21.87 -4.33 -24.92
C MET A 51 20.40 -4.17 -24.49
N TRP A 52 19.93 -4.91 -23.49
CA TRP A 52 18.55 -4.83 -23.01
C TRP A 52 18.26 -3.50 -22.32
N ASP A 53 17.09 -2.93 -22.58
CA ASP A 53 16.61 -1.77 -21.84
C ASP A 53 16.20 -2.13 -20.41
N ALA A 54 16.11 -1.12 -19.54
CA ALA A 54 15.82 -1.32 -18.12
C ALA A 54 14.45 -1.98 -17.88
N GLN A 55 13.46 -1.71 -18.73
CA GLN A 55 12.13 -2.31 -18.63
C GLN A 55 12.18 -3.80 -18.98
N SER A 56 12.89 -4.16 -20.05
CA SER A 56 13.13 -5.56 -20.43
C SER A 56 13.85 -6.33 -19.32
N ILE A 57 14.88 -5.73 -18.71
CA ILE A 57 15.60 -6.30 -17.55
C ILE A 57 14.64 -6.51 -16.37
N TYR A 58 13.88 -5.48 -15.99
CA TYR A 58 12.92 -5.54 -14.90
C TYR A 58 11.90 -6.68 -15.10
N ASN A 59 11.27 -6.73 -16.27
CA ASN A 59 10.28 -7.74 -16.61
C ASN A 59 10.87 -9.16 -16.55
N LYS A 60 12.10 -9.33 -17.04
CA LYS A 60 12.78 -10.62 -17.02
C LYS A 60 13.11 -11.09 -15.60
N VAL A 61 13.69 -10.21 -14.78
CA VAL A 61 14.03 -10.53 -13.39
C VAL A 61 12.76 -10.88 -12.60
N HIS A 62 11.69 -10.09 -12.78
CA HIS A 62 10.40 -10.38 -12.17
C HIS A 62 9.85 -11.75 -12.59
N SER A 63 9.88 -12.06 -13.89
CA SER A 63 9.48 -13.38 -14.40
C SER A 63 10.28 -14.53 -13.78
N LEU A 64 11.60 -14.38 -13.65
CA LEU A 64 12.44 -15.40 -13.01
C LEU A 64 12.07 -15.59 -11.53
N PHE A 65 11.73 -14.51 -10.83
CA PHE A 65 11.33 -14.57 -9.42
C PHE A 65 10.00 -15.31 -9.24
N CYS A 66 9.02 -15.05 -10.10
CA CYS A 66 7.75 -15.80 -10.12
C CYS A 66 8.02 -17.30 -10.31
N ILE A 67 8.82 -17.65 -11.31
CA ILE A 67 9.12 -19.06 -11.64
C ILE A 67 9.83 -19.78 -10.49
N VAL A 68 10.81 -19.12 -9.84
CA VAL A 68 11.46 -19.71 -8.66
C VAL A 68 10.51 -19.81 -7.48
N GLY A 69 9.65 -18.80 -7.25
CA GLY A 69 8.63 -18.85 -6.21
C GLY A 69 7.69 -20.04 -6.37
N GLU A 70 7.09 -20.18 -7.56
CA GLU A 70 6.22 -21.30 -7.91
C GLU A 70 6.91 -22.65 -7.74
N TYR A 71 8.18 -22.75 -8.16
CA TYR A 71 8.96 -23.97 -8.00
C TYR A 71 9.24 -24.30 -6.53
N LEU A 72 9.60 -23.32 -5.70
CA LEU A 72 9.86 -23.55 -4.29
C LEU A 72 8.60 -23.95 -3.51
N GLU A 73 7.42 -23.53 -3.97
CA GLU A 73 6.14 -23.86 -3.34
C GLU A 73 5.56 -25.19 -3.83
N SER A 74 5.65 -25.47 -5.14
CA SER A 74 5.00 -26.63 -5.77
C SER A 74 5.93 -27.78 -6.14
N GLY A 75 7.25 -27.53 -6.20
CA GLY A 75 8.26 -28.45 -6.73
C GLY A 75 8.22 -28.61 -8.27
N LYS A 76 7.31 -27.93 -8.98
CA LYS A 76 7.12 -28.09 -10.43
C LYS A 76 7.94 -27.06 -11.20
N LYS A 77 8.70 -27.52 -12.20
CA LYS A 77 9.49 -26.65 -13.09
C LYS A 77 8.60 -26.07 -14.19
N SER A 78 8.63 -24.74 -14.35
CA SER A 78 7.98 -24.07 -15.48
C SER A 78 8.70 -24.35 -16.79
N THR A 79 7.95 -24.64 -17.85
CA THR A 79 8.48 -24.77 -19.22
C THR A 79 8.59 -23.43 -19.95
N ALA A 80 8.06 -22.34 -19.37
CA ALA A 80 7.99 -21.03 -20.02
C ALA A 80 9.33 -20.28 -20.05
N CYS A 81 10.29 -20.64 -19.18
CA CYS A 81 11.61 -20.04 -19.12
C CYS A 81 12.66 -21.11 -18.82
N THR A 82 13.16 -21.77 -19.87
CA THR A 82 14.09 -22.90 -19.71
C THR A 82 15.47 -22.46 -19.21
N ILE A 83 15.89 -21.21 -19.51
CA ILE A 83 17.20 -20.67 -19.15
C ILE A 83 17.54 -20.81 -17.66
N ILE A 84 16.54 -20.73 -16.78
CA ILE A 84 16.75 -20.87 -15.34
C ILE A 84 17.09 -22.32 -14.94
N TRP A 85 16.60 -23.31 -15.70
CA TRP A 85 16.84 -24.73 -15.44
C TRP A 85 18.06 -25.25 -16.18
N GLU A 86 18.40 -24.65 -17.32
CA GLU A 86 19.56 -24.99 -18.13
C GLU A 86 20.85 -24.42 -17.54
N HIS A 87 20.77 -23.30 -16.80
CA HIS A 87 21.92 -22.62 -16.20
C HIS A 87 21.76 -22.54 -14.68
N ALA A 88 22.40 -23.49 -13.98
CA ALA A 88 22.34 -23.60 -12.52
C ALA A 88 22.75 -22.31 -11.79
N GLU A 89 23.73 -21.56 -12.32
CA GLU A 89 24.16 -20.28 -11.75
C GLU A 89 23.00 -19.27 -11.68
N ILE A 90 22.23 -19.13 -12.77
CA ILE A 90 21.08 -18.22 -12.83
C ILE A 90 20.05 -18.63 -11.79
N TYR A 91 19.74 -19.92 -11.68
CA TYR A 91 18.82 -20.43 -10.65
C TYR A 91 19.30 -20.07 -9.24
N GLU A 92 20.57 -20.33 -8.92
CA GLU A 92 21.11 -20.09 -7.58
C GLU A 92 21.12 -18.60 -7.21
N ILE A 93 21.44 -17.70 -8.15
CA ILE A 93 21.38 -16.25 -7.91
C ILE A 93 19.93 -15.81 -7.68
N VAL A 94 19.01 -16.20 -8.57
CA VAL A 94 17.59 -15.82 -8.44
C VAL A 94 17.00 -16.36 -7.13
N LYS A 95 17.28 -17.61 -6.79
CA LYS A 95 16.86 -18.25 -5.53
C LYS A 95 17.42 -17.50 -4.32
N ARG A 96 18.70 -17.12 -4.34
CA ARG A 96 19.31 -16.36 -3.25
C ARG A 96 18.61 -15.02 -3.06
N ILE A 97 18.41 -14.23 -4.12
CA ILE A 97 17.73 -12.94 -4.02
C ILE A 97 16.28 -13.13 -3.53
N TYR A 98 15.55 -14.10 -4.09
CA TYR A 98 14.18 -14.42 -3.69
C TYR A 98 14.07 -14.76 -2.19
N LEU A 99 14.96 -15.61 -1.68
CA LEU A 99 14.98 -15.99 -0.27
C LEU A 99 15.37 -14.81 0.63
N LYS A 100 16.32 -13.95 0.21
CA LYS A 100 16.63 -12.70 0.92
C LYS A 100 15.39 -11.80 1.02
N THR A 101 14.63 -11.65 -0.06
CA THR A 101 13.37 -10.88 -0.09
C THR A 101 12.34 -11.46 0.88
N LYS A 102 12.03 -12.76 0.80
CA LYS A 102 11.07 -13.40 1.73
C LYS A 102 11.51 -13.31 3.19
N LYS A 103 12.82 -13.37 3.47
CA LYS A 103 13.35 -13.20 4.84
C LYS A 103 13.11 -11.78 5.35
N ARG A 104 13.43 -10.75 4.55
CA ARG A 104 13.24 -9.35 4.95
C ARG A 104 11.77 -9.01 5.17
N MET A 105 10.87 -9.49 4.31
CA MET A 105 9.41 -9.32 4.48
C MET A 105 8.94 -9.87 5.84
N LYS A 106 9.36 -11.08 6.21
CA LYS A 106 9.04 -11.68 7.51
C LYS A 106 9.59 -10.87 8.70
N GLU A 107 10.78 -10.29 8.57
CA GLU A 107 11.38 -9.45 9.62
C GLU A 107 10.62 -8.12 9.78
N GLU A 108 10.15 -7.52 8.69
CA GLU A 108 9.35 -6.30 8.69
C GLU A 108 7.95 -6.54 9.28
N GLU A 109 7.28 -7.64 8.90
CA GLU A 109 6.01 -8.08 9.48
C GLU A 109 6.11 -8.26 11.00
N GLN A 110 7.19 -8.91 11.48
CA GLN A 110 7.41 -9.09 12.92
C GLN A 110 7.65 -7.78 13.67
N LYS A 111 8.31 -6.78 13.05
CA LYS A 111 8.49 -5.45 13.64
C LYS A 111 7.14 -4.74 13.80
N VAL A 112 6.29 -4.79 12.77
CA VAL A 112 4.93 -4.23 12.84
C VAL A 112 4.09 -4.92 13.92
N ALA A 113 4.14 -6.25 13.98
CA ALA A 113 3.41 -7.03 15.00
C ALA A 113 3.87 -6.74 16.44
N ARG A 114 5.16 -6.43 16.66
CA ARG A 114 5.68 -6.03 17.98
C ARG A 114 5.26 -4.62 18.39
N ILE A 115 5.19 -3.68 17.46
CA ILE A 115 4.70 -2.31 17.71
C ILE A 115 3.23 -2.33 18.15
N HIS A 116 2.42 -3.22 17.59
CA HIS A 116 1.00 -3.37 17.97
C HIS A 116 0.81 -3.88 19.42
N LYS A 117 1.76 -4.66 19.97
CA LYS A 117 1.63 -5.18 21.34
C LYS A 117 1.94 -4.15 22.44
N SER A 118 2.56 -3.01 22.12
CA SER A 118 2.95 -2.02 23.13
C SER A 118 1.98 -0.85 23.26
N ASN A 119 0.90 -0.78 22.48
CA ASN A 119 0.01 0.38 22.45
C ASN A 119 -1.47 -0.04 22.46
N GLY A 120 -1.92 -0.61 23.59
CA GLY A 120 -3.26 -1.15 23.82
C GLY A 120 -4.41 -0.13 23.83
N HIS A 121 -4.29 0.98 23.11
CA HIS A 121 -5.32 2.02 23.02
C HIS A 121 -5.76 2.33 21.57
N ILE A 122 -5.10 1.75 20.55
CA ILE A 122 -5.40 1.97 19.11
C ILE A 122 -6.13 0.75 18.49
N ASP A 123 -6.44 -0.29 19.26
CA ASP A 123 -7.01 -1.55 18.73
C ASP A 123 -8.46 -1.48 18.24
N LYS A 124 -9.18 -0.38 18.48
CA LYS A 124 -10.58 -0.24 18.03
C LYS A 124 -10.79 0.49 16.70
N ILE A 125 -9.76 1.14 16.15
CA ILE A 125 -9.90 1.90 14.90
C ILE A 125 -9.48 1.09 13.66
N LEU A 126 -8.54 0.14 13.79
CA LEU A 126 -7.96 -0.56 12.63
C LEU A 126 -8.59 -1.92 12.29
N ASN A 127 -9.48 -2.47 13.13
CA ASN A 127 -10.11 -3.77 12.86
C ASN A 127 -11.14 -3.76 11.70
N ALA A 128 -11.49 -2.59 11.16
CA ALA A 128 -12.36 -2.48 9.98
C ALA A 128 -11.59 -2.37 8.65
N ASP A 129 -10.29 -2.02 8.68
CA ASP A 129 -9.50 -1.68 7.49
C ASP A 129 -8.43 -2.73 7.15
N GLN A 130 -8.57 -3.95 7.66
CA GLN A 130 -7.72 -5.05 7.22
C GLN A 130 -8.13 -5.46 5.79
N ILE A 131 -7.70 -4.66 4.81
CA ILE A 131 -7.58 -5.09 3.42
C ILE A 131 -6.52 -6.18 3.43
N THR A 132 -6.96 -7.42 3.65
CA THR A 132 -6.19 -8.59 3.26
C THR A 132 -6.00 -8.47 1.76
N ILE A 133 -4.85 -7.93 1.34
CA ILE A 133 -4.40 -8.10 -0.03
C ILE A 133 -4.05 -9.58 -0.14
N GLU A 134 -5.06 -10.43 -0.37
CA GLU A 134 -4.86 -11.71 -1.03
C GLU A 134 -4.30 -11.39 -2.40
N ALA A 135 -3.00 -11.18 -2.47
CA ALA A 135 -2.25 -11.14 -3.71
C ALA A 135 -2.24 -12.56 -4.27
N ARG A 136 -3.36 -13.00 -4.84
CA ARG A 136 -3.42 -14.13 -5.77
C ARG A 136 -2.72 -13.69 -7.06
N ILE A 137 -1.40 -13.60 -7.02
CA ILE A 137 -0.55 -13.38 -8.21
C ILE A 137 -0.24 -14.75 -8.86
N ASP A 138 -1.19 -15.68 -8.83
CA ASP A 138 -1.03 -17.02 -9.44
C ASP A 138 -1.54 -17.07 -10.89
N ARG A 139 -1.83 -15.91 -11.52
CA ARG A 139 -2.32 -15.88 -12.91
C ARG A 139 -1.72 -14.71 -13.68
N PRO A 140 -1.12 -14.96 -14.88
CA PRO A 140 -0.81 -13.88 -15.82
C PRO A 140 -2.13 -13.19 -16.20
N CYS A 141 -2.33 -11.97 -15.71
CA CYS A 141 -3.46 -11.13 -16.06
C CYS A 141 -3.02 -10.07 -17.07
N SER A 142 -3.91 -9.70 -18.00
CA SER A 142 -3.62 -8.63 -18.95
C SER A 142 -3.46 -7.31 -18.20
N ILE A 143 -2.62 -6.41 -18.74
CA ILE A 143 -2.42 -5.06 -18.20
C ILE A 143 -3.78 -4.35 -18.05
N GLU A 144 -4.69 -4.56 -19.00
CA GLU A 144 -6.07 -4.04 -18.95
C GLU A 144 -6.88 -4.56 -17.75
N THR A 145 -6.71 -5.82 -17.35
CA THR A 145 -7.36 -6.37 -16.16
C THR A 145 -6.81 -5.73 -14.87
N ILE A 146 -5.51 -5.43 -14.84
CA ILE A 146 -4.87 -4.76 -13.70
C ILE A 146 -5.37 -3.30 -13.60
N ILE A 147 -5.42 -2.58 -14.73
CA ILE A 147 -5.92 -1.20 -14.76
C ILE A 147 -7.37 -1.15 -14.27
N ASN A 148 -8.25 -2.01 -14.80
CA ASN A 148 -9.65 -2.06 -14.36
C ASN A 148 -9.79 -2.40 -12.87
N LEU A 149 -8.96 -3.31 -12.34
CA LEU A 149 -8.95 -3.63 -10.91
C LEU A 149 -8.50 -2.42 -10.05
N CYS A 150 -7.48 -1.69 -10.50
CA CYS A 150 -7.03 -0.46 -9.86
C CYS A 150 -8.11 0.62 -9.88
N ASP A 151 -8.82 0.79 -10.99
CA ASP A 151 -9.91 1.76 -11.11
C ASP A 151 -11.07 1.42 -10.19
N VAL A 152 -11.50 0.15 -10.15
CA VAL A 152 -12.55 -0.33 -9.23
C VAL A 152 -12.15 -0.10 -7.77
N LYS A 153 -10.93 -0.46 -7.38
CA LYS A 153 -10.44 -0.22 -6.01
C LYS A 153 -10.34 1.26 -5.67
N THR A 154 -9.89 2.08 -6.62
CA THR A 154 -9.83 3.54 -6.45
C THR A 154 -11.22 4.10 -6.22
N GLN A 155 -12.22 3.60 -6.96
CA GLN A 155 -13.61 3.99 -6.81
C GLN A 155 -14.19 3.54 -5.46
N GLU A 156 -13.89 2.33 -5.00
CA GLU A 156 -14.33 1.81 -3.70
C GLU A 156 -13.75 2.63 -2.53
N VAL A 157 -12.45 2.95 -2.58
CA VAL A 157 -11.78 3.80 -1.58
C VAL A 157 -12.41 5.19 -1.57
N ASN A 158 -12.61 5.80 -2.74
CA ASN A 158 -13.25 7.11 -2.84
C ASN A 158 -14.68 7.10 -2.29
N ASN A 159 -15.47 6.06 -2.59
CA ASN A 159 -16.83 5.92 -2.06
C ASN A 159 -16.85 5.73 -0.54
N SER A 160 -15.91 4.96 0.01
CA SER A 160 -15.77 4.75 1.46
C SER A 160 -15.36 6.04 2.17
N ALA A 161 -14.41 6.78 1.59
CA ALA A 161 -13.97 8.08 2.10
C ALA A 161 -15.13 9.09 2.12
N THR A 162 -15.88 9.19 1.01
CA THR A 162 -17.06 10.07 0.93
C THR A 162 -18.11 9.73 1.98
N LYS A 163 -18.49 8.46 2.13
CA LYS A 163 -19.45 8.03 3.16
C LYS A 163 -18.98 8.33 4.58
N SER A 164 -17.69 8.13 4.85
CA SER A 164 -17.11 8.40 6.17
C SER A 164 -17.13 9.90 6.46
N LEU A 165 -16.84 10.73 5.45
CA LEU A 165 -16.86 12.19 5.56
C LEU A 165 -18.29 12.70 5.78
N GLU A 166 -19.27 12.20 5.03
CA GLU A 166 -20.71 12.51 5.22
C GLU A 166 -21.18 12.16 6.64
N LYS A 167 -20.75 11.01 7.17
CA LYS A 167 -21.10 10.59 8.54
C LYS A 167 -20.51 11.54 9.59
N VAL A 168 -19.24 11.89 9.45
CA VAL A 168 -18.58 12.83 10.37
C VAL A 168 -19.23 14.21 10.31
N GLU A 169 -19.58 14.70 9.12
CA GLU A 169 -20.30 15.97 8.97
C GLU A 169 -21.69 15.95 9.63
N ALA A 170 -22.43 14.85 9.48
CA ALA A 170 -23.73 14.69 10.12
C ALA A 170 -23.61 14.69 11.65
N GLU A 171 -22.66 13.92 12.20
CA GLU A 171 -22.39 13.88 13.65
C GLU A 171 -21.96 15.25 14.19
N TYR A 172 -21.14 15.99 13.44
CA TYR A 172 -20.71 17.33 13.83
C TYR A 172 -21.87 18.33 13.86
N LYS A 173 -22.74 18.30 12.84
CA LYS A 173 -23.97 19.13 12.80
C LYS A 173 -24.90 18.81 13.97
N GLU A 174 -25.08 17.53 14.29
CA GLU A 174 -25.91 17.12 15.42
C GLU A 174 -25.36 17.66 16.76
N ARG A 175 -24.04 17.51 17.00
CA ARG A 175 -23.39 18.02 18.21
C ARG A 175 -23.52 19.54 18.35
N ILE A 176 -23.34 20.29 17.26
CA ILE A 176 -23.56 21.75 17.25
C ILE A 176 -25.01 22.08 17.63
N GLY A 177 -25.98 21.33 17.10
CA GLY A 177 -27.39 21.48 17.45
C GLY A 177 -27.63 21.28 18.95
N GLN A 178 -27.10 20.19 19.51
CA GLN A 178 -27.21 19.89 20.94
C GLN A 178 -26.58 20.99 21.81
N ILE A 179 -25.38 21.47 21.47
CA ILE A 179 -24.71 22.57 22.19
C ILE A 179 -25.57 23.84 22.17
N SER A 180 -26.14 24.18 21.02
CA SER A 180 -26.98 25.37 20.85
C SER A 180 -28.26 25.28 21.71
N GLN A 181 -28.84 24.08 21.81
CA GLN A 181 -29.98 23.81 22.67
C GLN A 181 -29.61 23.97 24.16
N TYR A 182 -28.51 23.35 24.61
CA TYR A 182 -28.03 23.50 25.99
C TYR A 182 -27.74 24.95 26.35
N GLN A 183 -27.13 25.72 25.45
CA GLN A 183 -26.89 27.15 25.66
C GLN A 183 -28.20 27.93 25.85
N SER A 184 -29.22 27.64 25.05
CA SER A 184 -30.53 28.29 25.15
C SER A 184 -31.21 27.98 26.49
N GLU A 185 -31.14 26.73 26.95
CA GLU A 185 -31.67 26.26 28.23
C GLU A 185 -30.98 26.98 29.40
N LEU A 186 -29.65 27.07 29.39
CA LEU A 186 -28.87 27.75 30.42
C LEU A 186 -29.19 29.25 30.48
N ILE A 187 -29.29 29.91 29.32
CA ILE A 187 -29.67 31.33 29.27
C ILE A 187 -31.05 31.54 29.91
N LYS A 188 -32.01 30.65 29.64
CA LYS A 188 -33.34 30.72 30.24
C LYS A 188 -33.28 30.59 31.77
N GLN A 189 -32.55 29.59 32.28
CA GLN A 189 -32.40 29.38 33.72
C GLN A 189 -31.70 30.56 34.42
N ILE A 190 -30.68 31.15 33.79
CA ILE A 190 -30.00 32.36 34.29
C ILE A 190 -30.99 33.52 34.40
N ASN A 191 -31.82 33.73 33.38
CA ASN A 191 -32.82 34.80 33.38
C ASN A 191 -33.90 34.60 34.44
N GLU A 192 -34.38 33.36 34.64
CA GLU A 192 -35.32 33.02 35.71
C GLU A 192 -34.71 33.25 37.10
N THR A 193 -33.47 32.81 37.31
CA THR A 193 -32.74 33.03 38.57
C THR A 193 -32.55 34.52 38.86
N LYS A 194 -32.17 35.30 37.83
CA LYS A 194 -32.02 36.76 37.94
C LYS A 194 -33.34 37.43 38.33
N ARG A 195 -34.47 36.98 37.77
CA ARG A 195 -35.80 37.47 38.15
C ARG A 195 -36.12 37.18 39.61
N MET A 196 -35.84 35.95 40.07
CA MET A 196 -36.07 35.55 41.46
C MET A 196 -35.25 36.39 42.45
N ILE A 197 -33.96 36.59 42.16
CA ILE A 197 -33.09 37.45 42.98
C ILE A 197 -33.65 38.87 43.09
N ASN A 198 -34.13 39.43 41.98
CA ASN A 198 -34.72 40.77 41.99
C ASN A 198 -35.97 40.86 42.88
N VAL A 199 -36.84 39.84 42.83
CA VAL A 199 -38.04 39.75 43.69
C VAL A 199 -37.63 39.63 45.16
N THR A 200 -36.66 38.77 45.47
CA THR A 200 -36.17 38.59 46.85
C THR A 200 -35.55 39.88 47.40
N ASN A 201 -34.74 40.58 46.61
CA ASN A 201 -34.16 41.86 47.00
C ASN A 201 -35.24 42.91 47.30
N GLN A 202 -36.29 42.98 46.47
CA GLN A 202 -37.42 43.88 46.70
C GLN A 202 -38.13 43.56 48.03
N MET A 203 -38.40 42.27 48.30
CA MET A 203 -39.03 41.85 49.55
C MET A 203 -38.17 42.25 50.78
N VAL A 204 -36.85 42.04 50.72
CA VAL A 204 -35.92 42.40 51.81
C VAL A 204 -35.94 43.91 52.08
N GLU A 205 -35.92 44.74 51.03
CA GLU A 205 -36.01 46.19 51.21
C GLU A 205 -37.36 46.65 51.77
N ASP A 206 -38.46 46.00 51.38
CA ASP A 206 -39.78 46.31 51.92
C ASP A 206 -39.92 45.88 53.38
N PHE A 207 -39.32 44.76 53.79
CA PHE A 207 -39.23 44.36 55.20
C PHE A 207 -38.42 45.34 56.05
N ARG A 208 -37.34 45.94 55.54
CA ARG A 208 -36.53 46.92 56.29
C ARG A 208 -37.26 48.23 56.59
N LYS A 209 -38.35 48.52 55.88
CA LYS A 209 -39.14 49.76 56.06
C LYS A 209 -40.17 49.66 57.19
N PHE A 210 -40.39 48.46 57.73
CA PHE A 210 -41.23 48.21 58.91
C PHE A 210 -40.37 48.10 60.17
#